data_AF-A0A834KL95-F1
#
_entry.id   AF-A0A834KL95-F1
#
_cell.length_a   1.000
_cell.length_b   1.000
_cell.length_c   1.000
_cell.angle_alpha   90.00
_cell.angle_beta   90.00
_cell.angle_gamma   90.00
#
_symmetry.space_group_name_H-M   'P 1'
#
loop_
_entity.id
_entity.type
_entity.pdbx_description
1 polymer ?
#
loop_
_entity_poly.entity_id
_entity_poly.type
_entity_poly.pdbx_seq_one_letter_code
_entity_poly.pdbx_strand_id
1 'polypeptide(L)'
;MESLVSVSGKQIRLFLTILMILVPRLPSAGSTPADIVQRFHDSEVERMNHLVVDKNTGRVYVGAVNRLYQLSPDLNPVVKVVTGPQGDSTVCSMIDCPRETQKKPVDNVNKALVIDYTTTRLISCGILFQGMCTVRNLHNISDVVQEVREAVVANNPTASTVAFIAPGPPNPPVSQVMYVGVTFTGNSPYRSEVPAVSSRSLDKDKMLNIAEAAVTTGTRMYVNSLSRERYPINYIYGFSSGGFSYFLTTQMKNTDTAIYISKLVRVCHDDEHYYSYSEIPINCTSDVKIYNLVQAAYVGKAGSVLAGDLGITAQDDVLFAVFAEGNVTSSDVPKPVSALCVYSLKAIRRKFMTNIQKCFTGEGQRGLEFISPSHKCISTVSNDQ
;
A
#
# COMPACT_ATOMS: atom_id res chain seq x y z
N MET A 1 42.81 -40.02 9.76
CA MET A 1 43.57 -39.33 8.70
C MET A 1 43.21 -37.87 8.81
N GLU A 2 43.81 -37.12 9.74
CA GLU A 2 45.17 -36.54 9.63
C GLU A 2 45.27 -35.76 8.31
N SER A 3 45.48 -34.44 8.28
CA SER A 3 46.51 -33.65 8.97
C SER A 3 46.08 -32.17 9.02
N LEU A 4 46.18 -31.42 10.14
CA LEU A 4 47.40 -30.76 10.69
C LEU A 4 48.03 -29.80 9.65
N VAL A 5 48.27 -28.50 9.87
CA VAL A 5 49.02 -27.86 10.97
C VAL A 5 48.72 -26.35 11.02
N SER A 6 48.57 -25.84 12.25
CA SER A 6 48.70 -24.45 12.66
C SER A 6 50.17 -24.10 12.88
N VAL A 7 50.63 -22.93 12.42
CA VAL A 7 51.91 -22.35 12.87
C VAL A 7 51.63 -21.20 13.82
N SER A 8 52.05 -21.41 15.05
CA SER A 8 52.12 -20.44 16.15
C SER A 8 53.46 -19.72 16.13
N GLY A 9 53.48 -18.45 16.56
CA GLY A 9 54.61 -17.97 17.36
C GLY A 9 55.16 -16.57 17.10
N LYS A 10 54.77 -15.66 18.00
CA LYS A 10 55.59 -14.61 18.64
C LYS A 10 55.86 -13.29 17.91
N GLN A 11 55.16 -12.28 18.45
CA GLN A 11 55.59 -10.93 18.79
C GLN A 11 56.80 -10.35 18.04
N ILE A 12 56.50 -9.44 17.13
CA ILE A 12 57.41 -8.39 16.68
C ILE A 12 56.77 -7.06 17.08
N ARG A 13 57.47 -6.32 17.95
CA ARG A 13 57.23 -4.90 18.19
C ARG A 13 57.42 -4.17 16.86
N LEU A 14 56.37 -3.57 16.31
CA LEU A 14 56.48 -2.74 15.12
C LEU A 14 55.91 -1.36 15.38
N PHE A 15 56.74 -0.37 15.10
CA PHE A 15 56.52 1.06 15.24
C PHE A 15 55.22 1.50 14.57
N LEU A 16 54.46 2.31 15.30
CA LEU A 16 53.28 3.03 14.84
C LEU A 16 53.69 4.01 13.73
N THR A 17 53.54 3.62 12.47
CA THR A 17 53.57 4.55 11.33
C THR A 17 52.12 4.75 10.88
N ILE A 18 51.60 5.94 11.17
CA ILE A 18 50.27 6.38 10.71
C ILE A 18 50.37 6.59 9.20
N LEU A 19 49.96 5.58 8.42
CA LEU A 19 49.66 5.76 7.01
C LEU A 19 48.19 6.19 6.91
N MET A 20 47.96 7.50 6.75
CA MET A 20 46.68 8.06 6.33
C MET A 20 46.35 7.49 4.94
N ILE A 21 45.62 6.37 4.91
CA ILE A 21 45.01 5.87 3.67
C ILE A 21 43.88 6.83 3.34
N LEU A 22 44.14 7.74 2.39
CA LEU A 22 43.11 8.52 1.72
C LEU A 22 42.24 7.53 0.93
N VAL A 23 41.17 7.03 1.55
CA VAL A 23 40.13 6.31 0.82
C VAL A 23 39.48 7.34 -0.11
N PRO A 24 39.53 7.17 -1.44
CA PRO A 24 38.79 8.04 -2.33
C PRO A 24 37.32 7.79 -2.01
N ARG A 25 36.66 8.78 -1.40
CA ARG A 25 35.21 8.78 -1.28
C ARG A 25 34.67 8.71 -2.70
N LEU A 26 34.00 7.60 -3.06
CA LEU A 26 33.15 7.61 -4.25
C LEU A 26 32.23 8.83 -4.11
N PRO A 27 32.09 9.67 -5.15
CA PRO A 27 31.15 10.77 -5.10
C PRO A 27 29.78 10.16 -4.83
N SER A 28 29.13 10.55 -3.72
CA SER A 28 27.70 10.32 -3.65
C SER A 28 27.13 11.09 -4.83
N ALA A 29 26.38 10.40 -5.70
CA ALA A 29 25.59 11.04 -6.74
C ALA A 29 24.51 11.90 -6.05
N GLY A 30 24.90 13.06 -5.53
CA GLY A 30 24.00 14.11 -5.14
C GLY A 30 23.50 14.70 -6.44
N SER A 31 22.20 14.58 -6.69
CA SER A 31 21.52 15.26 -7.80
C SER A 31 21.91 16.73 -7.78
N THR A 32 22.60 17.20 -8.81
CA THR A 32 22.89 18.63 -8.93
C THR A 32 21.61 19.39 -9.31
N PRO A 33 21.44 20.67 -8.97
CA PRO A 33 20.29 21.47 -9.39
C PRO A 33 20.06 21.54 -10.91
N ALA A 34 21.06 21.14 -11.71
CA ALA A 34 21.00 21.13 -13.18
C ALA A 34 20.03 20.07 -13.75
N ASP A 35 19.62 19.06 -12.97
CA ASP A 35 18.68 18.03 -13.41
C ASP A 35 17.20 18.40 -13.15
N ILE A 36 16.95 19.51 -12.45
CA ILE A 36 15.59 19.94 -12.11
C ILE A 36 15.04 20.79 -13.24
N VAL A 37 14.17 20.20 -14.05
CA VAL A 37 13.53 20.88 -15.19
C VAL A 37 12.49 21.91 -14.73
N GLN A 38 11.74 21.61 -13.67
CA GLN A 38 10.68 22.48 -13.16
C GLN A 38 10.33 22.16 -11.71
N ARG A 39 9.85 23.16 -10.96
CA ARG A 39 9.41 23.01 -9.57
C ARG A 39 8.12 23.78 -9.30
N PHE A 40 7.19 23.12 -8.62
CA PHE A 40 6.03 23.77 -8.02
C PHE A 40 6.20 23.81 -6.49
N HIS A 41 5.87 24.95 -5.89
CA HIS A 41 5.90 25.16 -4.44
C HIS A 41 4.78 26.12 -4.04
N ASP A 42 4.13 25.84 -2.92
CA ASP A 42 3.15 26.73 -2.28
C ASP A 42 3.58 26.94 -0.83
N SER A 43 3.91 28.18 -0.47
CA SER A 43 4.41 28.54 0.87
C SER A 43 3.38 28.39 1.98
N GLU A 44 2.09 28.29 1.65
CA GLU A 44 1.02 28.07 2.61
C GLU A 44 0.80 26.57 2.91
N VAL A 45 1.45 25.67 2.17
CA VAL A 45 1.29 24.23 2.33
C VAL A 45 2.43 23.65 3.13
N GLU A 46 2.09 23.04 4.25
CA GLU A 46 3.03 22.31 5.09
C GLU A 46 3.63 21.10 4.37
N ARG A 47 2.78 20.30 3.70
CA ARG A 47 3.20 19.01 3.13
C ARG A 47 2.29 18.56 1.99
N MET A 48 2.90 18.05 0.92
CA MET A 48 2.24 17.33 -0.17
C MET A 48 2.18 15.83 0.16
N ASN A 49 1.07 15.18 -0.18
CA ASN A 49 0.77 13.80 0.22
C ASN A 49 0.79 12.82 -0.95
N HIS A 50 0.06 13.15 -2.02
CA HIS A 50 -0.10 12.27 -3.19
C HIS A 50 0.00 13.07 -4.46
N LEU A 51 0.48 12.41 -5.51
CA LEU A 51 0.60 12.95 -6.86
C LEU A 51 0.10 11.91 -7.84
N VAL A 52 -0.75 12.34 -8.77
CA VAL A 52 -1.16 11.54 -9.92
C VAL A 52 -1.04 12.37 -11.18
N VAL A 53 -0.61 11.72 -12.27
CA VAL A 53 -0.52 12.32 -13.59
C VAL A 53 -1.57 11.68 -14.47
N ASP A 54 -2.36 12.51 -15.15
CA ASP A 54 -3.27 12.04 -16.18
C ASP A 54 -2.46 11.57 -17.39
N LYS A 55 -2.51 10.28 -17.67
CA LYS A 55 -1.77 9.65 -18.79
C LYS A 55 -2.25 10.12 -20.17
N ASN A 56 -3.45 10.68 -20.27
CA ASN A 56 -4.01 11.17 -21.54
C ASN A 56 -3.63 12.63 -21.82
N THR A 57 -3.52 13.46 -20.78
CA THR A 57 -3.34 14.92 -20.94
C THR A 57 -2.03 15.46 -20.37
N GLY A 58 -1.31 14.68 -19.57
CA GLY A 58 -0.11 15.10 -18.83
C GLY A 58 -0.41 16.06 -17.67
N ARG A 59 -1.67 16.38 -17.39
CA ARG A 59 -2.05 17.22 -16.23
C ARG A 59 -1.64 16.52 -14.93
N VAL A 60 -1.16 17.32 -13.98
CA VAL A 60 -0.69 16.82 -12.69
C VAL A 60 -1.66 17.24 -11.61
N TYR A 61 -2.10 16.29 -10.79
CA TYR A 61 -2.95 16.55 -9.63
C TYR A 61 -2.18 16.23 -8.36
N VAL A 62 -2.20 17.16 -7.40
CA VAL A 62 -1.45 17.04 -6.15
C VAL A 62 -2.38 17.22 -4.97
N GLY A 63 -2.49 16.18 -4.14
CA GLY A 63 -3.19 16.22 -2.87
C GLY A 63 -2.22 16.61 -1.77
N ALA A 64 -2.58 17.60 -0.96
CA ALA A 64 -1.74 18.13 0.12
C ALA A 64 -2.56 18.35 1.39
N VAL A 65 -1.89 18.77 2.47
CA VAL A 65 -2.59 19.21 3.68
C VAL A 65 -3.40 20.47 3.36
N ASN A 66 -4.70 20.43 3.62
CA ASN A 66 -5.64 21.55 3.43
C ASN A 66 -5.79 22.08 2.00
N ARG A 67 -5.18 21.42 1.00
CA ARG A 67 -5.14 21.88 -0.38
C ARG A 67 -5.22 20.72 -1.38
N LEU A 68 -5.81 21.00 -2.53
CA LEU A 68 -5.78 20.14 -3.72
C LEU A 68 -5.44 20.99 -4.94
N TYR A 69 -4.50 20.52 -5.75
CA TYR A 69 -3.99 21.25 -6.92
C TYR A 69 -4.27 20.50 -8.21
N GLN A 70 -4.53 21.27 -9.25
CA GLN A 70 -4.48 20.85 -10.65
C GLN A 70 -3.45 21.75 -11.34
N LEU A 71 -2.43 21.12 -11.91
CA LEU A 71 -1.31 21.77 -12.57
C LEU A 71 -1.28 21.38 -14.06
N SER A 72 -0.66 22.23 -14.87
CA SER A 72 -0.28 21.87 -16.24
C SER A 72 0.84 20.82 -16.24
N PRO A 73 1.17 20.22 -17.40
CA PRO A 73 2.33 19.34 -17.53
C PRO A 73 3.65 20.02 -17.09
N ASP A 74 3.76 21.34 -17.28
CA ASP A 74 4.90 22.17 -16.85
C ASP A 74 4.77 22.65 -15.38
N LEU A 75 3.98 21.95 -14.56
CA LEU A 75 3.75 22.23 -13.14
C LEU A 75 3.24 23.66 -12.82
N ASN A 76 2.69 24.37 -13.80
CA ASN A 76 2.07 25.67 -13.56
C ASN A 76 0.68 25.46 -12.91
N PRO A 77 0.36 26.17 -11.82
CA PRO A 77 -0.93 26.00 -11.15
C PRO A 77 -2.08 26.49 -12.04
N VAL A 78 -3.05 25.62 -12.28
CA VAL A 78 -4.28 25.92 -13.04
C VAL A 78 -5.45 26.13 -12.09
N VAL A 79 -5.61 25.24 -11.11
CA VAL A 79 -6.66 25.31 -10.08
C VAL A 79 -6.07 24.98 -8.72
N LYS A 80 -6.44 25.75 -7.69
CA LYS A 80 -6.13 25.53 -6.28
C LYS A 80 -7.45 25.47 -5.50
N VAL A 81 -7.68 24.37 -4.80
CA VAL A 81 -8.86 24.16 -3.96
C VAL A 81 -8.44 24.09 -2.49
N VAL A 82 -9.17 24.80 -1.63
CA VAL A 82 -9.01 24.72 -0.18
C VAL A 82 -9.85 23.55 0.35
N THR A 83 -9.21 22.59 1.02
CA THR A 83 -9.88 21.40 1.57
C THR A 83 -9.98 21.41 3.10
N GLY A 84 -9.32 22.36 3.75
CA GLY A 84 -9.35 22.58 5.20
C GLY A 84 -8.50 23.77 5.65
N PRO A 85 -8.31 23.97 6.97
CA PRO A 85 -8.89 23.17 8.04
C PRO A 85 -10.41 23.35 8.15
N GLN A 86 -11.11 22.40 8.79
CA GLN A 86 -12.54 22.51 9.07
C GLN A 86 -12.86 22.07 10.49
N GLY A 87 -14.01 22.50 11.02
CA GLY A 87 -14.49 22.08 12.33
C GLY A 87 -14.91 20.61 12.32
N ASP A 88 -14.15 19.75 13.00
CA ASP A 88 -14.40 18.30 13.05
C ASP A 88 -14.15 17.72 14.46
N SER A 89 -14.61 16.50 14.68
CA SER A 89 -14.37 15.71 15.88
C SER A 89 -14.45 14.22 15.57
N THR A 90 -13.57 13.41 16.16
CA THR A 90 -13.55 11.96 15.91
C THR A 90 -14.83 11.25 16.41
N VAL A 91 -15.61 11.86 17.29
CA VAL A 91 -16.90 11.30 17.75
C VAL A 91 -18.09 11.68 16.86
N CYS A 92 -17.86 12.41 15.76
CA CYS A 92 -18.89 12.77 14.78
C CYS A 92 -18.62 12.13 13.42
N SER A 93 -19.67 11.77 12.71
CA SER A 93 -19.65 11.47 11.28
C SER A 93 -20.25 12.63 10.48
N MET A 94 -20.31 12.50 9.15
CA MET A 94 -21.03 13.46 8.29
C MET A 94 -22.54 13.48 8.58
N ILE A 95 -23.10 12.35 9.02
CA ILE A 95 -24.54 12.16 9.17
C ILE A 95 -24.95 12.44 10.62
N ASP A 96 -24.17 11.94 11.57
CA ASP A 96 -24.49 11.97 12.99
C ASP A 96 -23.39 12.65 13.81
N CYS A 97 -23.78 13.61 14.64
CA CYS A 97 -22.86 14.26 15.56
C CYS A 97 -23.61 14.56 16.87
N PRO A 98 -23.18 13.99 18.02
CA PRO A 98 -23.82 14.24 19.29
C PRO A 98 -23.86 15.75 19.60
N ARG A 99 -25.01 16.26 20.06
CA ARG A 99 -25.27 17.71 20.20
C ARG A 99 -24.27 18.44 21.07
N GLU A 100 -23.72 17.77 22.09
CA GLU A 100 -22.76 18.33 23.04
C GLU A 100 -21.31 18.28 22.54
N THR A 101 -21.08 17.74 21.33
CA THR A 101 -19.74 17.60 20.79
C THR A 101 -19.19 18.95 20.36
N GLN A 102 -18.10 19.35 21.01
CA GLN A 102 -17.31 20.49 20.54
C GLN A 102 -16.44 20.08 19.35
N LYS A 103 -16.71 20.67 18.18
CA LYS A 103 -15.85 20.55 17.00
C LYS A 103 -14.67 21.53 17.12
N LYS A 104 -13.50 21.09 16.68
CA LYS A 104 -12.28 21.93 16.64
C LYS A 104 -11.78 22.02 15.21
N PRO A 105 -11.06 23.10 14.82
CA PRO A 105 -10.38 23.14 13.54
C PRO A 105 -9.38 21.97 13.44
N VAL A 106 -9.58 21.11 12.45
CA VAL A 106 -8.70 19.98 12.13
C VAL A 106 -8.21 20.14 10.69
N ASP A 107 -6.92 19.88 10.47
CA ASP A 107 -6.33 19.89 9.15
C ASP A 107 -6.81 18.70 8.31
N ASN A 108 -7.00 18.93 7.01
CA ASN A 108 -7.39 17.90 6.07
C ASN A 108 -6.17 17.33 5.34
N VAL A 109 -5.60 16.26 5.86
CA VAL A 109 -4.52 15.50 5.20
C VAL A 109 -5.11 14.64 4.08
N ASN A 110 -4.63 14.79 2.86
CA ASN A 110 -5.04 13.93 1.74
C ASN A 110 -4.51 12.49 1.92
N LYS A 111 -5.39 11.49 1.82
CA LYS A 111 -5.10 10.06 2.05
C LYS A 111 -5.24 9.18 0.82
N ALA A 112 -5.97 9.65 -0.19
CA ALA A 112 -6.05 8.99 -1.49
C ALA A 112 -6.33 10.04 -2.57
N LEU A 113 -5.76 9.80 -3.75
CA LEU A 113 -5.96 10.60 -4.94
C LEU A 113 -5.91 9.67 -6.15
N VAL A 114 -7.04 9.45 -6.81
CA VAL A 114 -7.15 8.52 -7.94
C VAL A 114 -7.97 9.13 -9.08
N ILE A 115 -7.59 8.81 -10.32
CA ILE A 115 -8.31 9.23 -11.53
C ILE A 115 -9.15 8.04 -12.01
N ASP A 116 -10.47 8.25 -12.11
CA ASP A 116 -11.34 7.36 -12.85
C ASP A 116 -11.38 7.81 -14.32
N TYR A 117 -10.69 7.05 -15.17
CA TYR A 117 -10.62 7.30 -16.61
C TYR A 117 -11.94 6.96 -17.32
N THR A 118 -12.78 6.09 -16.75
CA THR A 118 -14.03 5.64 -17.38
C THR A 118 -15.05 6.77 -17.42
N THR A 119 -15.17 7.50 -16.30
CA THR A 119 -16.14 8.61 -16.17
C THR A 119 -15.49 9.99 -16.14
N THR A 120 -14.17 10.08 -16.34
CA THR A 120 -13.38 11.33 -16.37
C THR A 120 -13.54 12.14 -15.08
N ARG A 121 -13.28 11.49 -13.94
CA ARG A 121 -13.43 12.07 -12.59
C ARG A 121 -12.15 11.92 -11.77
N LEU A 122 -11.94 12.88 -10.87
CA LEU A 122 -10.91 12.81 -9.84
C LEU A 122 -11.56 12.47 -8.50
N ILE A 123 -11.10 11.42 -7.83
CA ILE A 123 -11.54 11.07 -6.48
C ILE A 123 -10.42 11.45 -5.51
N SER A 124 -10.74 12.32 -4.57
CA SER A 124 -9.82 12.80 -3.52
C SER A 124 -10.42 12.53 -2.15
N CYS A 125 -9.69 11.81 -1.31
CA CYS A 125 -10.10 11.48 0.06
C CYS A 125 -9.16 12.13 1.08
N GLY A 126 -9.75 12.58 2.18
CA GLY A 126 -9.03 13.26 3.26
C GLY A 126 -9.40 12.71 4.63
N ILE A 127 -8.69 13.11 5.68
CA ILE A 127 -8.94 12.56 7.03
C ILE A 127 -10.20 13.09 7.70
N LEU A 128 -10.70 14.25 7.27
CA LEU A 128 -11.89 14.88 7.85
C LEU A 128 -13.12 13.98 7.71
N PHE A 129 -14.02 14.14 8.68
CA PHE A 129 -15.32 13.49 8.73
C PHE A 129 -15.23 11.97 8.56
N GLN A 130 -14.38 11.34 9.38
CA GLN A 130 -14.13 9.89 9.39
C GLN A 130 -13.46 9.32 8.14
N GLY A 131 -12.73 10.13 7.38
CA GLY A 131 -12.04 9.62 6.19
C GLY A 131 -12.93 9.67 4.95
N MET A 132 -13.54 10.83 4.70
CA MET A 132 -14.48 11.06 3.61
C MET A 132 -13.78 11.24 2.26
N CYS A 133 -14.48 10.90 1.16
CA CYS A 133 -14.04 11.14 -0.20
C CYS A 133 -14.92 12.16 -0.93
N THR A 134 -14.32 12.91 -1.85
CA THR A 134 -15.00 13.82 -2.77
C THR A 134 -14.69 13.41 -4.20
N VAL A 135 -15.72 13.39 -5.05
CA VAL A 135 -15.63 13.13 -6.48
C VAL A 135 -15.74 14.46 -7.21
N ARG A 136 -14.76 14.77 -8.04
CA ARG A 136 -14.61 16.06 -8.72
C ARG A 136 -14.48 15.86 -10.22
N ASN A 137 -14.87 16.89 -10.97
CA ASN A 137 -14.64 16.92 -12.40
C ASN A 137 -13.13 16.93 -12.70
N LEU A 138 -12.65 16.05 -13.59
CA LEU A 138 -11.22 15.98 -13.90
C LEU A 138 -10.72 17.24 -14.64
N HIS A 139 -11.56 17.89 -15.44
CA HIS A 139 -11.16 19.07 -16.20
C HIS A 139 -11.03 20.33 -15.34
N ASN A 140 -11.85 20.44 -14.29
CA ASN A 140 -11.83 21.53 -13.32
C ASN A 140 -12.15 20.98 -11.92
N ILE A 141 -11.10 20.75 -11.13
CA ILE A 141 -11.24 20.14 -9.80
C ILE A 141 -12.00 21.00 -8.77
N SER A 142 -12.29 22.27 -9.07
CA SER A 142 -13.18 23.08 -8.22
C SER A 142 -14.63 22.61 -8.27
N ASP A 143 -15.03 21.93 -9.35
CA ASP A 143 -16.37 21.38 -9.52
C ASP A 143 -16.51 20.03 -8.78
N VAL A 144 -17.29 20.05 -7.70
CA VAL A 144 -17.60 18.87 -6.87
C VAL A 144 -18.84 18.19 -7.43
N VAL A 145 -18.64 17.00 -7.99
CA VAL A 145 -19.73 16.17 -8.55
C VAL A 145 -20.51 15.49 -7.43
N GLN A 146 -19.82 14.96 -6.42
CA GLN A 146 -20.45 14.21 -5.33
C GLN A 146 -19.56 14.18 -4.09
N GLU A 147 -20.16 14.36 -2.91
CA GLU A 147 -19.53 14.09 -1.63
C GLU A 147 -20.00 12.73 -1.11
N VAL A 148 -19.05 11.83 -0.87
CA VAL A 148 -19.34 10.47 -0.38
C VAL A 148 -19.43 10.52 1.12
N ARG A 149 -20.63 10.36 1.69
CA ARG A 149 -20.86 10.48 3.14
C ARG A 149 -20.29 9.33 3.97
N GLU A 150 -20.02 8.20 3.33
CA GLU A 150 -19.45 7.01 3.96
C GLU A 150 -17.98 7.20 4.34
N ALA A 151 -17.56 6.53 5.42
CA ALA A 151 -16.16 6.45 5.81
C ALA A 151 -15.39 5.49 4.87
N VAL A 152 -14.44 6.03 4.12
CA VAL A 152 -13.69 5.26 3.10
C VAL A 152 -12.23 5.04 3.51
N VAL A 153 -11.56 6.07 3.99
CA VAL A 153 -10.10 6.06 4.24
C VAL A 153 -9.77 6.20 5.74
N ALA A 154 -8.49 6.14 6.10
CA ALA A 154 -8.05 6.38 7.47
C ALA A 154 -8.28 7.85 7.86
N ASN A 155 -8.90 8.10 9.03
CA ASN A 155 -9.14 9.44 9.58
C ASN A 155 -7.97 9.94 10.44
N ASN A 156 -6.74 9.51 10.12
CA ASN A 156 -5.55 9.82 10.89
C ASN A 156 -4.41 10.24 9.94
N PRO A 157 -3.60 11.25 10.30
CA PRO A 157 -2.51 11.74 9.45
C PRO A 157 -1.50 10.65 9.06
N THR A 158 -1.13 9.76 9.99
CA THR A 158 -0.03 8.78 9.82
C THR A 158 -0.51 7.39 9.44
N ALA A 159 -1.70 6.96 9.87
CA ALA A 159 -2.25 5.65 9.52
C ALA A 159 -2.42 5.51 8.00
N SER A 160 -1.94 4.44 7.38
CA SER A 160 -1.85 4.37 5.93
C SER A 160 -3.19 4.08 5.25
N THR A 161 -3.25 4.48 3.99
CA THR A 161 -4.35 4.17 3.07
C THR A 161 -3.73 3.99 1.69
N VAL A 162 -4.11 2.93 1.02
CA VAL A 162 -3.77 2.69 -0.39
C VAL A 162 -5.07 2.56 -1.16
N ALA A 163 -5.17 3.26 -2.28
CA ALA A 163 -6.30 3.12 -3.18
C ALA A 163 -5.89 3.15 -4.64
N PHE A 164 -6.53 2.30 -5.45
CA PHE A 164 -6.34 2.25 -6.89
C PHE A 164 -7.60 1.72 -7.58
N ILE A 165 -7.78 2.07 -8.85
CA ILE A 165 -8.92 1.61 -9.66
C ILE A 165 -8.45 0.47 -10.56
N ALA A 166 -9.24 -0.59 -10.60
CA ALA A 166 -9.00 -1.78 -11.42
C ALA A 166 -10.33 -2.48 -11.74
N PRO A 167 -10.34 -3.44 -12.68
CA PRO A 167 -11.54 -4.22 -12.94
C PRO A 167 -11.99 -4.98 -11.69
N GLY A 168 -13.31 -5.11 -11.50
CA GLY A 168 -13.88 -5.86 -10.39
C GLY A 168 -15.39 -6.03 -10.52
N PRO A 169 -16.07 -6.60 -9.51
CA PRO A 169 -17.51 -6.89 -9.53
C PRO A 169 -18.38 -5.66 -9.79
N PRO A 170 -19.59 -5.82 -10.32
CA PRO A 170 -20.28 -7.10 -10.61
C PRO A 170 -19.89 -7.77 -11.94
N ASN A 171 -19.38 -7.04 -12.92
CA ASN A 171 -19.15 -7.55 -14.28
C ASN A 171 -17.74 -7.23 -14.82
N PRO A 172 -16.66 -7.72 -14.19
CA PRO A 172 -15.30 -7.54 -14.69
C PRO A 172 -15.11 -8.27 -16.04
N PRO A 173 -14.24 -7.77 -16.94
CA PRO A 173 -13.42 -6.58 -16.79
C PRO A 173 -14.13 -5.27 -17.17
N VAL A 174 -15.42 -5.32 -17.50
CA VAL A 174 -16.20 -4.16 -17.97
C VAL A 174 -16.42 -3.17 -16.83
N SER A 175 -16.85 -3.63 -15.66
CA SER A 175 -16.95 -2.79 -14.47
C SER A 175 -15.58 -2.57 -13.84
N GLN A 176 -15.38 -1.34 -13.37
CA GLN A 176 -14.22 -0.93 -12.59
C GLN A 176 -14.67 -0.62 -11.15
N VAL A 177 -13.83 -0.96 -10.19
CA VAL A 177 -14.04 -0.66 -8.77
C VAL A 177 -12.78 0.00 -8.20
N MET A 178 -12.96 0.73 -7.09
CA MET A 178 -11.86 1.26 -6.31
C MET A 178 -11.50 0.25 -5.22
N TYR A 179 -10.32 -0.35 -5.32
CA TYR A 179 -9.74 -1.18 -4.28
C TYR A 179 -9.12 -0.28 -3.22
N VAL A 180 -9.47 -0.48 -1.94
CA VAL A 180 -9.00 0.35 -0.82
C VAL A 180 -8.48 -0.52 0.32
N GLY A 181 -7.24 -0.26 0.73
CA GLY A 181 -6.61 -0.82 1.93
C GLY A 181 -6.45 0.27 2.99
N VAL A 182 -6.92 0.03 4.21
CA VAL A 182 -7.00 1.04 5.28
C VAL A 182 -6.46 0.50 6.60
N THR A 183 -5.52 1.23 7.20
CA THR A 183 -5.07 0.95 8.57
C THR A 183 -6.14 1.36 9.58
N PHE A 184 -6.42 0.49 10.54
CA PHE A 184 -7.35 0.79 11.63
C PHE A 184 -6.76 1.86 12.57
N THR A 185 -7.54 2.89 12.88
CA THR A 185 -7.08 4.05 13.66
C THR A 185 -7.50 4.04 15.12
N GLY A 186 -8.50 3.23 15.51
CA GLY A 186 -8.95 3.07 16.91
C GLY A 186 -9.44 4.34 17.62
N ASN A 187 -9.55 5.48 16.92
CA ASN A 187 -9.81 6.79 17.52
C ASN A 187 -11.29 7.20 17.52
N SER A 188 -12.18 6.32 17.04
CA SER A 188 -13.61 6.59 16.91
C SER A 188 -14.43 5.29 16.81
N PRO A 189 -15.66 5.26 17.32
CA PRO A 189 -16.56 4.11 17.19
C PRO A 189 -16.86 3.76 15.71
N TYR A 190 -16.93 4.76 14.83
CA TYR A 190 -17.21 4.58 13.40
C TYR A 190 -16.09 3.84 12.65
N ARG A 191 -14.89 3.76 13.24
CA ARG A 191 -13.75 3.06 12.59
C ARG A 191 -13.95 1.57 12.51
N SER A 192 -14.86 1.02 13.32
CA SER A 192 -15.14 -0.40 13.30
C SER A 192 -15.79 -0.86 11.99
N GLU A 193 -16.50 0.03 11.33
CA GLU A 193 -17.27 -0.21 10.10
C GLU A 193 -16.42 -0.15 8.82
N VAL A 194 -15.25 0.51 8.90
CA VAL A 194 -14.32 0.61 7.77
C VAL A 194 -13.54 -0.70 7.61
N PRO A 195 -13.67 -1.40 6.47
CA PRO A 195 -12.92 -2.62 6.19
C PRO A 195 -11.41 -2.36 6.13
N ALA A 196 -10.62 -3.37 6.43
CA ALA A 196 -9.17 -3.34 6.26
C ALA A 196 -8.81 -3.38 4.77
N VAL A 197 -9.48 -4.22 3.98
CA VAL A 197 -9.40 -4.26 2.51
C VAL A 197 -10.80 -4.33 1.93
N SER A 198 -11.11 -3.54 0.91
CA SER A 198 -12.43 -3.53 0.26
C SER A 198 -12.37 -3.19 -1.23
N SER A 199 -13.36 -3.65 -1.99
CA SER A 199 -13.68 -3.15 -3.33
C SER A 199 -14.91 -2.26 -3.21
N ARG A 200 -14.84 -1.07 -3.80
CA ARG A 200 -15.89 -0.06 -3.71
C ARG A 200 -16.39 0.36 -5.09
N SER A 201 -17.71 0.44 -5.25
CA SER A 201 -18.34 0.77 -6.53
C SER A 201 -17.97 2.17 -6.99
N LEU A 202 -17.84 2.35 -8.31
CA LEU A 202 -17.68 3.65 -8.98
C LEU A 202 -18.99 4.11 -9.66
N ASP A 203 -20.08 3.37 -9.48
CA ASP A 203 -21.39 3.73 -10.00
C ASP A 203 -21.93 4.95 -9.27
N LYS A 204 -22.60 5.85 -10.01
CA LYS A 204 -23.09 7.13 -9.49
C LYS A 204 -24.02 6.96 -8.28
N ASP A 205 -24.90 5.95 -8.33
CA ASP A 205 -25.93 5.74 -7.30
C ASP A 205 -25.40 5.03 -6.05
N LYS A 206 -24.24 4.37 -6.15
CA LYS A 206 -23.59 3.61 -5.07
C LYS A 206 -22.13 4.04 -4.89
N MET A 207 -21.83 5.31 -5.16
CA MET A 207 -20.48 5.84 -5.24
C MET A 207 -19.70 5.55 -3.96
N LEU A 208 -18.64 4.75 -4.10
CA LEU A 208 -17.75 4.26 -3.04
C LEU A 208 -18.41 3.43 -1.93
N ASN A 209 -19.64 2.95 -2.12
CA ASN A 209 -20.18 1.86 -1.30
C ASN A 209 -19.43 0.56 -1.61
N ILE A 210 -19.56 -0.45 -0.74
CA ILE A 210 -19.02 -1.79 -1.02
C ILE A 210 -19.62 -2.29 -2.34
N ALA A 211 -18.76 -2.75 -3.26
CA ALA A 211 -19.15 -3.10 -4.62
C ALA A 211 -20.21 -4.20 -4.63
N GLU A 212 -19.94 -5.30 -3.94
CA GLU A 212 -20.92 -6.37 -3.70
C GLU A 212 -21.04 -6.69 -2.22
N ALA A 213 -22.28 -6.74 -1.73
CA ALA A 213 -22.58 -7.00 -0.32
C ALA A 213 -23.77 -7.96 -0.20
N ALA A 214 -23.53 -9.10 0.42
CA ALA A 214 -24.54 -10.07 0.82
C ALA A 214 -24.70 -10.07 2.35
N VAL A 215 -25.62 -10.90 2.86
CA VAL A 215 -25.93 -10.97 4.29
C VAL A 215 -24.70 -11.33 5.13
N THR A 216 -23.89 -12.28 4.67
CA THR A 216 -22.74 -12.82 5.42
C THR A 216 -21.39 -12.54 4.78
N THR A 217 -21.37 -12.11 3.52
CA THR A 217 -20.17 -11.97 2.69
C THR A 217 -20.23 -10.70 1.85
N GLY A 218 -19.17 -10.43 1.09
CA GLY A 218 -19.11 -9.30 0.17
C GLY A 218 -17.66 -8.96 -0.15
N THR A 219 -17.45 -7.91 -0.93
CA THR A 219 -16.12 -7.48 -1.37
C THR A 219 -15.38 -6.68 -0.28
N ARG A 220 -15.25 -7.24 0.92
CA ARG A 220 -14.68 -6.59 2.11
C ARG A 220 -14.06 -7.61 3.08
N MET A 221 -12.90 -7.29 3.64
CA MET A 221 -12.27 -8.00 4.76
C MET A 221 -12.08 -7.08 5.96
N TYR A 222 -12.34 -7.62 7.16
CA TYR A 222 -12.12 -6.95 8.44
C TYR A 222 -11.07 -7.71 9.26
N VAL A 223 -10.30 -6.96 10.03
CA VAL A 223 -9.53 -7.53 11.14
C VAL A 223 -10.50 -7.77 12.29
N ASN A 224 -10.40 -8.94 12.92
CA ASN A 224 -11.21 -9.35 14.06
C ASN A 224 -11.12 -8.32 15.20
N SER A 225 -12.21 -8.13 15.95
CA SER A 225 -12.26 -7.18 17.07
C SER A 225 -11.17 -7.44 18.13
N LEU A 226 -10.80 -8.69 18.38
CA LEU A 226 -9.75 -9.06 19.34
C LEU A 226 -8.33 -8.74 18.86
N SER A 227 -8.15 -8.58 17.55
CA SER A 227 -6.84 -8.36 16.91
C SER A 227 -6.65 -6.93 16.43
N ARG A 228 -7.72 -6.21 16.06
CA ARG A 228 -7.63 -4.95 15.30
C ARG A 228 -6.81 -3.84 15.97
N GLU A 229 -6.78 -3.80 17.29
CA GLU A 229 -6.01 -2.80 18.05
C GLU A 229 -4.54 -3.19 18.23
N ARG A 230 -4.23 -4.49 18.22
CA ARG A 230 -2.88 -5.02 18.49
C ARG A 230 -2.15 -5.46 17.23
N TYR A 231 -2.85 -5.64 16.11
CA TYR A 231 -2.31 -6.09 14.83
C TYR A 231 -2.54 -5.02 13.76
N PRO A 232 -1.79 -3.91 13.78
CA PRO A 232 -1.89 -2.88 12.75
C PRO A 232 -1.31 -3.41 11.43
N ILE A 233 -2.02 -3.14 10.33
CA ILE A 233 -1.58 -3.43 8.97
C ILE A 233 -1.24 -2.11 8.31
N ASN A 234 0.01 -1.95 7.87
CA ASN A 234 0.44 -0.77 7.14
C ASN A 234 0.48 -1.08 5.63
N TYR A 235 -0.33 -0.36 4.86
CA TYR A 235 -0.47 -0.50 3.41
C TYR A 235 0.51 0.45 2.70
N ILE A 236 1.39 -0.11 1.88
CA ILE A 236 2.49 0.62 1.23
C ILE A 236 2.18 0.93 -0.23
N TYR A 237 1.68 -0.07 -0.97
CA TYR A 237 1.43 0.07 -2.40
C TYR A 237 0.32 -0.88 -2.85
N GLY A 238 -0.37 -0.53 -3.94
CA GLY A 238 -1.45 -1.33 -4.51
C GLY A 238 -1.46 -1.24 -6.03
N PHE A 239 -1.76 -2.36 -6.68
CA PHE A 239 -1.74 -2.47 -8.12
C PHE A 239 -2.61 -3.63 -8.60
N SER A 240 -2.94 -3.61 -9.90
CA SER A 240 -3.65 -4.69 -10.58
C SER A 240 -2.75 -5.33 -11.65
N SER A 241 -2.82 -6.65 -11.76
CA SER A 241 -2.06 -7.42 -12.77
C SER A 241 -2.68 -8.80 -12.97
N GLY A 242 -2.98 -9.13 -14.24
CA GLY A 242 -3.34 -10.49 -14.65
C GLY A 242 -4.61 -11.06 -14.00
N GLY A 243 -5.65 -10.23 -13.82
CA GLY A 243 -6.94 -10.64 -13.24
C GLY A 243 -7.02 -10.57 -11.71
N PHE A 244 -6.02 -9.96 -11.07
CA PHE A 244 -5.94 -9.84 -9.61
C PHE A 244 -5.55 -8.43 -9.19
N SER A 245 -6.06 -8.05 -8.02
CA SER A 245 -5.66 -6.86 -7.28
C SER A 245 -4.75 -7.26 -6.13
N TYR A 246 -3.69 -6.48 -5.93
CA TYR A 246 -2.65 -6.74 -4.94
C TYR A 246 -2.47 -5.55 -4.01
N PHE A 247 -2.19 -5.84 -2.73
CA PHE A 247 -1.69 -4.85 -1.76
C PHE A 247 -0.39 -5.33 -1.15
N LEU A 248 0.59 -4.45 -1.13
CA LEU A 248 1.87 -4.66 -0.48
C LEU A 248 1.81 -4.03 0.91
N THR A 249 2.06 -4.83 1.95
CA THR A 249 1.87 -4.42 3.33
C THR A 249 3.08 -4.73 4.19
N THR A 250 3.29 -3.94 5.25
CA THR A 250 4.15 -4.31 6.39
C THR A 250 3.26 -4.56 7.60
N GLN A 251 3.40 -5.72 8.21
CA GLN A 251 2.59 -6.16 9.34
C GLN A 251 3.33 -7.22 10.16
N MET A 252 2.85 -7.53 11.36
CA MET A 252 3.44 -8.60 12.16
C MET A 252 3.27 -9.96 11.47
N LYS A 253 4.21 -10.87 11.69
CA LYS A 253 4.23 -12.19 11.04
C LYS A 253 2.97 -12.99 11.34
N ASN A 254 2.55 -12.97 12.60
CA ASN A 254 1.38 -13.61 13.19
C ASN A 254 0.87 -12.75 14.36
N THR A 255 -0.27 -13.08 14.97
CA THR A 255 -0.83 -12.31 16.09
C THR A 255 -0.03 -12.42 17.39
N ASP A 256 0.83 -13.42 17.49
CA ASP A 256 1.49 -13.81 18.74
C ASP A 256 2.94 -13.31 18.84
N THR A 257 3.52 -12.83 17.74
CA THR A 257 4.90 -12.34 17.69
C THR A 257 4.93 -10.89 17.26
N ALA A 258 5.82 -10.12 17.88
CA ALA A 258 6.06 -8.74 17.49
C ALA A 258 6.89 -8.61 16.20
N ILE A 259 7.20 -9.69 15.47
CA ILE A 259 8.11 -9.66 14.33
C ILE A 259 7.43 -9.07 13.09
N TYR A 260 7.92 -7.95 12.57
CA TYR A 260 7.39 -7.31 11.36
C TYR A 260 7.99 -7.92 10.10
N ILE A 261 7.12 -8.22 9.14
CA ILE A 261 7.47 -8.70 7.81
C ILE A 261 6.66 -7.96 6.75
N SER A 262 7.15 -8.00 5.51
CA SER A 262 6.38 -7.57 4.35
C SER A 262 5.53 -8.73 3.83
N LYS A 263 4.26 -8.46 3.51
CA LYS A 263 3.35 -9.42 2.88
C LYS A 263 2.74 -8.83 1.62
N LEU A 264 2.32 -9.72 0.74
CA LEU A 264 1.55 -9.40 -0.45
C LEU A 264 0.16 -10.01 -0.28
N VAL A 265 -0.84 -9.14 -0.18
CA VAL A 265 -2.27 -9.48 -0.19
C VAL A 265 -2.72 -9.58 -1.64
N ARG A 266 -3.61 -10.52 -1.96
CA ARG A 266 -4.19 -10.69 -3.29
C ARG A 266 -5.67 -11.05 -3.23
N VAL A 267 -6.45 -10.50 -4.16
CA VAL A 267 -7.86 -10.84 -4.40
C VAL A 267 -8.10 -10.94 -5.92
N CYS A 268 -8.94 -11.88 -6.36
CA CYS A 268 -9.41 -11.98 -7.75
C CYS A 268 -10.34 -10.82 -8.12
N HIS A 269 -10.31 -10.37 -9.37
CA HIS A 269 -11.28 -9.37 -9.85
C HIS A 269 -12.71 -9.94 -9.90
N ASP A 270 -12.87 -11.22 -10.25
CA ASP A 270 -14.18 -11.85 -10.46
C ASP A 270 -14.84 -12.34 -9.17
N ASP A 271 -14.28 -12.00 -8.00
CA ASP A 271 -14.72 -12.52 -6.71
C ASP A 271 -15.54 -11.49 -5.93
N GLU A 272 -16.85 -11.72 -5.90
CA GLU A 272 -17.85 -10.89 -5.21
C GLU A 272 -17.90 -11.11 -3.69
N HIS A 273 -17.17 -12.12 -3.18
CA HIS A 273 -17.26 -12.57 -1.80
C HIS A 273 -15.94 -12.50 -1.04
N TYR A 274 -14.85 -12.16 -1.74
CA TYR A 274 -13.47 -12.17 -1.22
C TYR A 274 -13.00 -13.56 -0.71
N TYR A 275 -13.58 -14.66 -1.23
CA TYR A 275 -13.07 -16.02 -0.96
C TYR A 275 -11.64 -16.24 -1.48
N SER A 276 -11.23 -15.48 -2.49
CA SER A 276 -9.88 -15.49 -3.06
C SER A 276 -8.86 -14.68 -2.25
N TYR A 277 -9.29 -14.01 -1.17
CA TYR A 277 -8.40 -13.27 -0.29
C TYR A 277 -7.30 -14.18 0.25
N SER A 278 -6.06 -13.86 -0.10
CA SER A 278 -4.89 -14.64 0.27
C SER A 278 -3.68 -13.74 0.52
N GLU A 279 -2.81 -14.15 1.43
CA GLU A 279 -1.58 -13.44 1.73
C GLU A 279 -0.37 -14.37 1.67
N ILE A 280 0.74 -13.86 1.13
CA ILE A 280 2.04 -14.53 1.20
C ILE A 280 3.10 -13.54 1.72
N PRO A 281 4.10 -13.99 2.49
CA PRO A 281 5.25 -13.16 2.81
C PRO A 281 6.06 -12.85 1.54
N ILE A 282 6.64 -11.66 1.47
CA ILE A 282 7.59 -11.27 0.43
C ILE A 282 8.91 -10.88 1.09
N ASN A 283 9.99 -11.54 0.66
CA ASN A 283 11.30 -11.40 1.27
C ASN A 283 12.25 -10.68 0.31
N CYS A 284 13.02 -9.73 0.84
CA CYS A 284 14.16 -9.12 0.18
C CYS A 284 15.38 -9.38 1.05
N THR A 285 16.33 -10.17 0.54
CA THR A 285 17.47 -10.65 1.33
C THR A 285 18.75 -10.59 0.50
N SER A 286 19.87 -10.35 1.17
CA SER A 286 21.22 -10.61 0.68
C SER A 286 21.83 -11.74 1.50
N ASP A 287 23.04 -12.20 1.16
CA ASP A 287 23.72 -13.30 1.86
C ASP A 287 23.86 -13.08 3.38
N VAL A 288 23.83 -11.83 3.84
CA VAL A 288 24.09 -11.46 5.24
C VAL A 288 22.93 -10.66 5.88
N LYS A 289 22.04 -10.05 5.09
CA LYS A 289 21.02 -9.11 5.59
C LYS A 289 19.62 -9.43 5.10
N ILE A 290 18.64 -9.21 5.97
CA ILE A 290 17.22 -9.31 5.68
C ILE A 290 16.62 -7.90 5.69
N TYR A 291 16.04 -7.50 4.56
CA TYR A 291 15.32 -6.24 4.40
C TYR A 291 13.82 -6.53 4.51
N ASN A 292 13.30 -6.51 5.74
CA ASN A 292 11.96 -6.98 6.06
C ASN A 292 10.84 -5.95 5.86
N LEU A 293 11.18 -4.65 5.76
CA LEU A 293 10.20 -3.56 5.70
C LEU A 293 10.19 -2.89 4.32
N VAL A 294 9.18 -3.19 3.50
CA VAL A 294 8.99 -2.49 2.23
C VAL A 294 8.59 -1.03 2.45
N GLN A 295 9.20 -0.12 1.68
CA GLN A 295 9.07 1.33 1.82
C GLN A 295 8.29 1.96 0.66
N ALA A 296 8.52 1.46 -0.55
CA ALA A 296 7.80 1.87 -1.75
C ALA A 296 7.88 0.77 -2.80
N ALA A 297 6.97 0.79 -3.76
CA ALA A 297 6.98 -0.13 -4.88
C ALA A 297 6.35 0.48 -6.13
N TYR A 298 6.65 -0.13 -7.27
CA TYR A 298 6.11 0.25 -8.57
C TYR A 298 6.04 -0.98 -9.48
N VAL A 299 4.95 -1.14 -10.23
CA VAL A 299 4.84 -2.17 -11.26
C VAL A 299 5.13 -1.57 -12.62
N GLY A 300 6.05 -2.20 -13.35
CA GLY A 300 6.42 -1.82 -14.70
C GLY A 300 6.65 -3.03 -15.59
N LYS A 301 6.96 -2.77 -16.86
CA LYS A 301 7.33 -3.81 -17.81
C LYS A 301 8.79 -4.23 -17.62
N ALA A 302 9.08 -5.51 -17.83
CA ALA A 302 10.43 -6.04 -17.67
C ALA A 302 11.45 -5.37 -18.60
N GLY A 303 11.08 -5.08 -19.85
CA GLY A 303 12.04 -4.72 -20.89
C GLY A 303 12.91 -5.91 -21.29
N SER A 304 13.74 -5.74 -22.33
CA SER A 304 14.45 -6.87 -22.96
C SER A 304 15.52 -7.51 -22.05
N VAL A 305 16.33 -6.70 -21.37
CA VAL A 305 17.47 -7.18 -20.56
C VAL A 305 16.98 -7.97 -19.36
N LEU A 306 16.18 -7.35 -18.50
CA LEU A 306 15.67 -7.97 -17.28
C LEU A 306 14.76 -9.17 -17.58
N ALA A 307 14.05 -9.17 -18.72
CA ALA A 307 13.26 -10.32 -19.14
C ALA A 307 14.12 -11.57 -19.39
N GLY A 308 15.32 -11.41 -19.97
CA GLY A 308 16.28 -12.49 -20.16
C GLY A 308 16.72 -13.11 -18.83
N ASP A 309 17.10 -12.28 -17.86
CA ASP A 309 17.56 -12.73 -16.54
C ASP A 309 16.46 -13.41 -15.73
N LEU A 310 15.21 -12.97 -15.88
CA LEU A 310 14.06 -13.52 -15.15
C LEU A 310 13.36 -14.68 -15.88
N GLY A 311 13.76 -15.01 -17.11
CA GLY A 311 13.10 -16.04 -17.92
C GLY A 311 11.63 -15.72 -18.25
N ILE A 312 11.35 -14.44 -18.52
CA ILE A 312 10.02 -13.93 -18.88
C ILE A 312 10.08 -13.14 -20.19
N THR A 313 8.94 -12.59 -20.64
CA THR A 313 8.90 -11.73 -21.82
C THR A 313 9.09 -10.26 -21.44
N ALA A 314 9.56 -9.43 -22.38
CA ALA A 314 9.75 -8.00 -22.16
C ALA A 314 8.47 -7.24 -21.78
N GLN A 315 7.30 -7.82 -22.09
CA GLN A 315 5.97 -7.25 -21.80
C GLN A 315 5.33 -7.79 -20.52
N ASP A 316 5.96 -8.77 -19.87
CA ASP A 316 5.49 -9.26 -18.58
C ASP A 316 5.68 -8.20 -17.50
N ASP A 317 4.72 -8.16 -16.59
CA ASP A 317 4.76 -7.24 -15.44
C ASP A 317 5.80 -7.72 -14.42
N VAL A 318 6.51 -6.74 -13.86
CA VAL A 318 7.52 -6.90 -12.82
C VAL A 318 7.27 -5.90 -11.70
N LEU A 319 7.33 -6.37 -10.46
CA LEU A 319 7.25 -5.55 -9.25
C LEU A 319 8.66 -5.12 -8.84
N PHE A 320 8.91 -3.82 -8.87
CA PHE A 320 10.09 -3.19 -8.28
C PHE A 320 9.70 -2.70 -6.90
N ALA A 321 10.44 -3.11 -5.87
CA ALA A 321 10.14 -2.72 -4.49
C ALA A 321 11.42 -2.42 -3.73
N VAL A 322 11.43 -1.28 -3.02
CA VAL A 322 12.53 -0.88 -2.15
C VAL A 322 12.21 -1.26 -0.71
N PHE A 323 13.12 -1.99 -0.08
CA PHE A 323 12.99 -2.47 1.30
C PHE A 323 14.07 -1.84 2.17
N ALA A 324 13.76 -1.67 3.45
CA ALA A 324 14.69 -1.28 4.49
C ALA A 324 14.83 -2.39 5.53
N GLU A 325 15.99 -2.43 6.18
CA GLU A 325 16.22 -3.24 7.38
C GLU A 325 15.46 -2.59 8.56
N GLY A 326 14.65 -3.35 9.31
CA GLY A 326 14.05 -2.85 10.54
C GLY A 326 15.08 -2.58 11.64
N ASN A 327 14.82 -1.61 12.52
CA ASN A 327 15.73 -1.29 13.64
C ASN A 327 16.08 -2.55 14.46
N VAL A 328 15.02 -3.28 14.80
CA VAL A 328 15.00 -4.65 15.28
C VAL A 328 13.90 -5.39 14.52
N THR A 329 13.93 -6.72 14.49
CA THR A 329 12.87 -7.49 13.83
C THR A 329 11.48 -7.20 14.41
N SER A 330 11.41 -6.74 15.66
CA SER A 330 10.17 -6.39 16.35
C SER A 330 9.72 -4.93 16.20
N SER A 331 10.26 -4.21 15.21
CA SER A 331 9.94 -2.80 14.96
C SER A 331 9.55 -2.60 13.50
N ASP A 332 8.56 -1.75 13.29
CA ASP A 332 8.13 -1.23 11.99
C ASP A 332 8.93 0.02 11.56
N VAL A 333 9.93 0.43 12.35
CA VAL A 333 10.77 1.59 12.07
C VAL A 333 11.97 1.18 11.19
N PRO A 334 12.11 1.75 9.97
CA PRO A 334 13.21 1.43 9.06
C PRO A 334 14.54 2.08 9.46
N LYS A 335 15.64 1.36 9.28
CA LYS A 335 17.02 1.90 9.28
C LYS A 335 17.34 2.57 7.95
N PRO A 336 18.35 3.46 7.88
CA PRO A 336 18.87 4.03 6.62
C PRO A 336 19.72 3.01 5.84
N VAL A 337 19.27 1.75 5.76
CA VAL A 337 19.95 0.65 5.07
C VAL A 337 18.89 -0.07 4.24
N SER A 338 18.96 0.13 2.92
CA SER A 338 17.91 -0.28 1.99
C SER A 338 18.44 -1.15 0.85
N ALA A 339 17.54 -1.87 0.20
CA ALA A 339 17.80 -2.66 -1.00
C ALA A 339 16.63 -2.52 -1.99
N LEU A 340 16.94 -2.55 -3.29
CA LEU A 340 15.96 -2.69 -4.36
C LEU A 340 15.84 -4.17 -4.71
N CYS A 341 14.64 -4.73 -4.59
CA CYS A 341 14.32 -6.08 -5.00
C CYS A 341 13.31 -6.08 -6.15
N VAL A 342 13.43 -7.08 -7.03
CA VAL A 342 12.68 -7.18 -8.28
C VAL A 342 12.00 -8.55 -8.32
N TYR A 343 10.69 -8.57 -8.58
CA TYR A 343 9.89 -9.79 -8.56
C TYR A 343 9.04 -9.91 -9.82
N SER A 344 9.24 -11.00 -10.58
CA SER A 344 8.33 -11.35 -11.68
C SER A 344 6.93 -11.65 -11.14
N LEU A 345 5.89 -11.02 -11.71
CA LEU A 345 4.50 -11.31 -11.33
C LEU A 345 4.08 -12.74 -11.72
N LYS A 346 4.75 -13.36 -12.69
CA LYS A 346 4.59 -14.78 -13.01
C LYS A 346 5.06 -15.68 -11.86
N ALA A 347 6.21 -15.36 -11.25
CA ALA A 347 6.74 -16.09 -10.10
C ALA A 347 5.86 -15.90 -8.85
N ILE A 348 5.40 -14.67 -8.61
CA ILE A 348 4.45 -14.36 -7.53
C ILE A 348 3.17 -15.20 -7.66
N ARG A 349 2.54 -15.22 -8.85
CA ARG A 349 1.33 -16.03 -9.09
C ARG A 349 1.56 -17.52 -8.85
N ARG A 350 2.70 -18.06 -9.30
CA ARG A 350 3.08 -19.46 -9.03
C ARG A 350 3.22 -19.74 -7.54
N LYS A 351 3.78 -18.78 -6.77
CA LYS A 351 3.95 -18.94 -5.32
C LYS A 351 2.61 -18.94 -4.58
N PHE A 352 1.69 -18.04 -4.93
CA PHE A 352 0.31 -18.10 -4.42
C PHE A 352 -0.35 -19.44 -4.74
N MET A 353 -0.30 -19.88 -6.00
CA MET A 353 -0.90 -21.15 -6.43
C MET A 353 -0.34 -22.34 -5.65
N THR A 354 0.98 -22.39 -5.47
CA THR A 354 1.65 -23.46 -4.70
C THR A 354 1.15 -23.50 -3.25
N ASN A 355 1.02 -22.35 -2.59
CA ASN A 355 0.55 -22.29 -1.20
C ASN A 355 -0.94 -22.67 -1.08
N ILE A 356 -1.76 -22.24 -2.06
CA ILE A 356 -3.17 -22.63 -2.13
C ILE A 356 -3.29 -24.14 -2.30
N GLN A 357 -2.60 -24.71 -3.29
CA GLN A 357 -2.61 -26.16 -3.54
C GLN A 357 -2.21 -26.98 -2.31
N LYS A 358 -1.15 -26.57 -1.59
CA LYS A 358 -0.76 -27.21 -0.32
C LYS A 358 -1.86 -27.19 0.75
N CYS A 359 -2.58 -26.07 0.88
CA CYS A 359 -3.71 -26.04 1.81
C CYS A 359 -4.84 -26.97 1.33
N PHE A 360 -5.09 -27.04 0.03
CA PHE A 360 -6.12 -27.90 -0.55
C PHE A 360 -5.77 -29.41 -0.53
N THR A 361 -4.51 -29.79 -0.23
CA THR A 361 -4.11 -31.16 0.11
C THR A 361 -4.25 -31.48 1.61
N GLY A 362 -4.71 -30.52 2.43
CA GLY A 362 -4.88 -30.68 3.87
C GLY A 362 -3.62 -30.43 4.71
N GLU A 363 -2.55 -29.90 4.09
CA GLU A 363 -1.29 -29.61 4.78
C GLU A 363 -1.30 -28.24 5.48
N GLY A 364 -0.89 -28.23 6.74
CA GLY A 364 -0.70 -26.98 7.50
C GLY A 364 -1.99 -26.33 8.00
N GLN A 365 -1.93 -25.01 8.17
CA GLN A 365 -2.99 -24.17 8.73
C GLN A 365 -3.42 -23.13 7.71
N ARG A 366 -4.70 -22.75 7.72
CA ARG A 366 -5.25 -21.72 6.82
C ARG A 366 -4.56 -20.37 7.03
N GLY A 367 -4.11 -20.09 8.26
CA GLY A 367 -3.48 -18.81 8.62
C GLY A 367 -4.50 -17.69 8.77
N LEU A 368 -4.02 -16.44 8.63
CA LEU A 368 -4.81 -15.21 8.75
C LEU A 368 -5.60 -15.13 10.07
N GLU A 369 -4.95 -15.52 11.19
CA GLU A 369 -5.62 -15.64 12.48
C GLU A 369 -6.16 -14.30 13.03
N PHE A 370 -5.64 -13.18 12.54
CA PHE A 370 -6.13 -11.83 12.83
C PHE A 370 -7.49 -11.54 12.18
N ILE A 371 -7.93 -12.31 11.18
CA ILE A 371 -9.26 -12.21 10.56
C ILE A 371 -10.26 -13.09 11.32
N SER A 372 -9.89 -14.34 11.56
CA SER A 372 -10.68 -15.33 12.30
C SER A 372 -9.76 -16.43 12.82
N PRO A 373 -10.14 -17.19 13.86
CA PRO A 373 -9.33 -18.30 14.35
C PRO A 373 -8.84 -19.20 13.21
N SER A 374 -7.53 -19.44 13.16
CA SER A 374 -6.94 -20.28 12.12
C SER A 374 -7.35 -21.73 12.32
N HIS A 375 -7.91 -22.34 11.28
CA HIS A 375 -8.25 -23.75 11.26
C HIS A 375 -7.27 -24.53 10.36
N LYS A 376 -7.20 -25.85 10.59
CA LYS A 376 -6.42 -26.75 9.75
C LYS A 376 -6.92 -26.67 8.31
N CYS A 377 -5.99 -26.69 7.37
CA CYS A 377 -6.29 -26.83 5.95
C CYS A 377 -7.08 -28.13 5.68
N ILE A 378 -8.07 -28.07 4.79
CA ILE A 378 -8.98 -29.18 4.48
C ILE A 378 -8.59 -29.78 3.14
N SER A 379 -8.43 -31.11 3.09
CA SER A 379 -8.19 -31.81 1.83
C SER A 379 -9.45 -31.78 0.98
N THR A 380 -9.30 -31.36 -0.27
CA THR A 380 -10.36 -31.39 -1.30
C THR A 380 -10.14 -32.50 -2.32
N VAL A 381 -9.04 -33.25 -2.20
CA VAL A 381 -8.79 -34.44 -3.00
C VAL A 381 -9.67 -35.55 -2.40
N SER A 382 -10.66 -36.02 -3.16
CA SER A 382 -11.48 -37.16 -2.73
C SER A 382 -10.62 -38.41 -2.70
N ASN A 383 -10.59 -39.09 -1.55
CA ASN A 383 -10.18 -40.50 -1.50
C ASN A 383 -11.38 -41.36 -1.95
N ASP A 384 -11.84 -41.18 -3.19
CA ASP A 384 -12.72 -42.15 -3.82
C ASP A 384 -11.81 -43.22 -4.44
N GLN A 385 -11.61 -44.29 -3.67
CA GLN A 385 -11.03 -45.56 -4.11
C GLN A 385 -12.15 -46.57 -4.33
#